data_AF-R0FRZ1-F1
#
_entry.id   AF-R0FRZ1-F1
#
_cell.length_a   1.000
_cell.length_b   1.000
_cell.length_c   1.000
_cell.angle_alpha   90.00
_cell.angle_beta   90.00
_cell.angle_gamma   90.00
#
_symmetry.space_group_name_H-M   'P 1'
#
loop_
_entity.id
_entity.type
_entity.pdbx_description
1 polymer ?
#
loop_
_entity_poly.entity_id
_entity_poly.type
_entity_poly.pdbx_seq_one_letter_code
_entity_poly.pdbx_strand_id
1 'polypeptide(L)' 'MAMPLGMAMYLMRMVWLSLSGWVFTCVAIADEIAGSLRNGDIGPFHVG' A
#
# COMPACT_ATOMS: atom_id res chain seq x y z
N MET A 1 -3.99 -30.30 15.68
CA MET A 1 -2.73 -30.46 14.94
C MET A 1 -2.00 -29.13 14.99
N ALA A 2 -0.79 -29.07 15.55
CA ALA A 2 -0.05 -27.81 15.65
C ALA A 2 0.70 -27.53 14.34
N MET A 3 0.66 -26.27 13.89
CA MET A 3 1.33 -25.84 12.66
C MET A 3 2.85 -25.86 12.89
N PRO A 4 3.66 -26.43 11.98
CA PRO A 4 5.11 -26.43 12.14
C PRO A 4 5.67 -25.01 12.10
N LEU A 5 6.58 -24.70 13.02
CA LEU A 5 7.14 -23.35 13.24
C LEU A 5 7.73 -22.73 11.96
N GLY A 6 8.37 -23.53 11.11
CA GLY A 6 8.91 -23.06 9.83
C GLY A 6 7.83 -22.55 8.87
N MET A 7 6.65 -23.19 8.86
CA MET A 7 5.52 -22.76 8.06
C MET A 7 4.92 -21.45 8.61
N ALA A 8 4.86 -21.31 9.93
CA ALA A 8 4.40 -20.07 10.57
C ALA A 8 5.33 -18.88 10.26
N MET A 9 6.65 -19.08 10.35
CA MET A 9 7.66 -18.07 10.01
C MET A 9 7.60 -17.67 8.52
N TYR A 10 7.38 -18.63 7.63
CA TYR A 10 7.21 -18.38 6.19
C TYR A 10 5.98 -17.52 5.92
N LEU A 11 4.83 -17.89 6.48
CA LEU A 11 3.58 -17.13 6.33
C LEU A 11 3.71 -15.72 6.91
N MET A 12 4.33 -15.59 8.09
CA MET A 12 4.59 -14.28 8.70
C MET A 12 5.41 -13.39 7.76
N ARG A 13 6.47 -13.92 7.15
CA ARG A 13 7.30 -13.18 6.19
C ARG A 13 6.54 -12.79 4.92
N MET A 14 5.74 -13.70 4.36
CA MET A 14 4.93 -13.44 3.17
C MET A 14 3.89 -12.34 3.44
N VAL A 15 3.20 -12.42 4.59
CA VAL A 15 2.23 -11.41 5.02
C VAL A 15 2.93 -10.07 5.25
N TRP A 16 4.10 -10.06 5.90
CA TRP A 16 4.86 -8.84 6.14
C TRP A 16 5.28 -8.14 4.85
N LEU A 17 5.78 -8.90 3.87
CA LEU A 17 6.16 -8.35 2.56
C LEU A 17 4.95 -7.81 1.80
N SER A 18 3.82 -8.53 1.85
CA SER A 18 2.57 -8.06 1.26
C SER A 18 2.14 -6.75 1.91
N LEU A 19 2.00 -6.71 3.24
CA LEU A 19 1.57 -5.51 3.97
C LEU A 19 2.47 -4.31 3.67
N SER A 20 3.79 -4.53 3.62
CA SER A 20 4.75 -3.49 3.26
C SER A 20 4.49 -2.96 1.85
N GLY A 21 4.33 -3.84 0.86
CA GLY A 21 4.01 -3.46 -0.52
C GLY A 21 2.72 -2.67 -0.65
N TRP A 22 1.68 -3.01 0.13
CA TRP A 22 0.43 -2.26 0.17
C TRP A 22 0.63 -0.86 0.74
N VAL A 23 1.38 -0.72 1.84
CA VAL A 23 1.71 0.60 2.42
C VAL A 23 2.49 1.45 1.43
N PHE A 24 3.51 0.90 0.76
CA PHE A 24 4.26 1.63 -0.26
C PHE A 24 3.39 2.06 -1.44
N THR A 25 2.48 1.20 -1.88
CA THR A 25 1.52 1.52 -2.94
C THR A 25 0.61 2.68 -2.53
N CYS A 26 0.07 2.65 -1.30
CA CYS A 26 -0.75 3.75 -0.79
C CYS A 26 0.02 5.07 -0.74
N VAL A 27 1.28 5.05 -0.28
CA VAL A 27 2.13 6.24 -0.22
C VAL A 27 2.44 6.76 -1.63
N ALA A 28 2.76 5.88 -2.59
CA ALA A 28 3.02 6.26 -3.97
C ALA A 28 1.80 6.93 -4.62
N ILE A 29 0.61 6.36 -4.43
CA ILE A 29 -0.64 6.96 -4.94
C ILE A 29 -0.88 8.34 -4.30
N ALA A 30 -0.66 8.47 -2.99
CA ALA A 30 -0.81 9.75 -2.31
C ALA A 30 0.17 10.82 -2.83
N ASP A 31 1.41 10.42 -3.13
CA ASP A 31 2.43 11.31 -3.72
C ASP A 31 2.03 11.77 -5.13
N GLU A 32 1.56 10.85 -5.98
CA GLU A 32 1.05 11.18 -7.32
C GLU A 32 -0.15 12.14 -7.27
N ILE A 33 -1.08 11.94 -6.32
CA ILE A 33 -2.23 12.84 -6.12
C ILE A 33 -1.74 14.22 -5.67
N ALA A 34 -0.82 14.27 -4.69
CA ALA A 34 -0.25 15.52 -4.20
C ALA A 34 0.53 16.27 -5.30
N GLY A 35 1.29 15.54 -6.13
CA GLY A 35 2.00 16.06 -7.30
C GLY A 35 1.05 16.62 -8.35
N SER A 36 -0.01 15.88 -8.67
CA SER A 36 -1.03 16.31 -9.64
C SER A 36 -1.82 17.53 -9.15
N LEU A 37 -2.10 17.61 -7.85
CA LEU A 37 -2.70 18.79 -7.22
C LEU A 37 -1.78 20.01 -7.30
N ARG A 38 -0.49 19.81 -7.02
CA ARG A 38 0.52 20.88 -7.10
C ARG A 38 0.74 21.38 -8.53
N ASN A 39 0.64 20.50 -9.52
CA ASN A 39 0.75 20.86 -10.94
C ASN A 39 -0.54 21.52 -11.47
N GLY A 40 -1.63 21.49 -10.71
CA GLY A 40 -2.94 21.98 -11.15
C GLY A 40 -3.63 21.09 -12.19
N ASP A 41 -3.16 19.85 -12.38
CA ASP A 41 -3.71 18.87 -13.32
C ASP A 41 -5.05 18.32 -12.84
N ILE A 42 -5.26 18.31 -11.52
CA ILE A 42 -6.54 17.96 -10.92
C ILE A 42 -7.40 19.24 -10.81
N GLY A 43 -8.31 19.40 -11.78
CA GLY A 43 -9.39 20.39 -11.74
C GLY A 43 -10.33 20.18 -10.54
N PRO A 44 -11.29 21.10 -10.27
CA PRO A 44 -12.09 21.09 -9.04
C PRO A 44 -12.69 19.71 -8.82
N PHE A 45 -12.32 19.07 -7.71
CA PHE A 45 -12.87 17.78 -7.31
C PHE A 45 -14.39 17.92 -7.21
N HIS A 46 -15.11 17.53 -8.26
CA HIS A 46 -16.55 17.33 -8.19
C HIS A 46 -16.79 16.06 -7.40
N VAL A 47 -16.78 16.19 -6.07
CA VAL A 47 -17.35 15.20 -5.17
C VAL A 47 -18.85 15.46 -5.22
N GLY A 48 -19.54 14.71 -6.10
CA GLY A 48 -21.00 14.58 -6.12
C GLY A 48 -21.44 13.42 -5.25
#